data_AF-A0A5K1HGQ0-F1
#
_entry.id   AF-A0A5K1HGQ0-F1
#
_cell.length_a   1.000
_cell.length_b   1.000
_cell.length_c   1.000
_cell.angle_alpha   90.00
_cell.angle_beta   90.00
_cell.angle_gamma   90.00
#
_symmetry.space_group_name_H-M   'P 1'
#
loop_
_entity.id
_entity.type
_entity.pdbx_description
1 polymer ?
#
loop_
_entity_poly.entity_id
_entity_poly.type
_entity_poly.pdbx_seq_one_letter_code
_entity_poly.pdbx_strand_id
1 'polypeptide(L)'
;PYITDTVTPVINYTESAVSSMEIMATASKVLKANIKKNSAERALFARYAIHLAGDIHQPLHSVALFNQTFPKGDIGGNAHHVTLTNGSTSNFHAYWDAGAYLLQNDSWYIVSP
;
A
#
# COMPACT_ATOMS: atom_id res chain seq x y z
N PRO A 1 6.97 -2.05 -20.01
CA PRO A 1 5.98 -1.70 -21.06
C PRO A 1 5.77 -0.17 -21.08
N TYR A 2 6.22 0.48 -22.15
CA TYR A 2 6.11 1.93 -22.31
C TYR A 2 4.65 2.32 -22.55
N ILE A 3 4.16 3.30 -21.80
CA ILE A 3 2.82 3.89 -21.96
C ILE A 3 2.71 4.46 -23.38
N THR A 4 1.62 4.14 -24.09
CA THR A 4 1.44 4.50 -25.50
C THR A 4 0.54 5.70 -25.72
N ASP A 5 -0.16 6.17 -24.70
CA ASP A 5 -0.88 7.44 -24.78
C ASP A 5 0.04 8.59 -24.39
N THR A 6 0.03 9.68 -25.15
CA THR A 6 0.81 10.90 -24.87
C THR A 6 0.24 11.71 -23.70
N VAL A 7 -0.53 11.05 -22.83
CA VAL A 7 -1.25 11.66 -21.72
C VAL A 7 -0.31 11.73 -20.52
N THR A 8 0.04 12.94 -20.11
CA THR A 8 0.63 13.18 -18.79
C THR A 8 -0.51 13.14 -17.76
N PRO A 9 -0.47 12.24 -16.77
CA PRO A 9 -1.52 12.20 -15.75
C PRO A 9 -1.52 13.52 -14.96
N VAL A 10 -2.65 14.22 -14.99
CA VAL A 10 -2.87 15.41 -14.14
C VAL A 10 -3.36 14.89 -12.79
N ILE A 11 -2.51 14.98 -11.76
CA ILE A 11 -2.89 14.63 -10.39
C ILE A 11 -3.45 15.90 -9.72
N ASN A 12 -4.78 16.01 -9.68
CA ASN A 12 -5.46 17.03 -8.87
C ASN A 12 -5.61 16.51 -7.44
N TYR A 13 -4.89 17.10 -6.49
CA TYR A 13 -4.86 16.70 -5.08
C TYR A 13 -6.09 17.17 -4.26
N THR A 14 -7.22 17.45 -4.90
CA THR A 14 -8.39 18.04 -4.25
C THR A 14 -9.40 17.02 -3.71
N GLU A 15 -9.09 15.72 -3.73
CA GLU A 15 -10.05 14.70 -3.29
C GLU A 15 -9.87 14.31 -1.82
N SER A 16 -11.02 14.17 -1.16
CA SER A 16 -11.21 13.55 0.15
C SER A 16 -10.54 12.17 0.23
N ALA A 17 -10.15 11.76 1.43
CA ALA A 17 -9.58 10.43 1.67
C ALA A 17 -10.51 9.34 1.11
N VAL A 18 -10.02 8.60 0.11
CA VAL A 18 -10.69 7.46 -0.52
C VAL A 18 -10.24 6.18 0.18
N SER A 19 -11.17 5.27 0.43
CA SER A 19 -10.85 3.98 1.05
C SER A 19 -10.12 3.04 0.08
N SER A 20 -9.31 2.11 0.61
CA SER A 20 -8.61 1.10 -0.20
C SER A 20 -9.56 0.26 -1.08
N MET A 21 -10.79 0.04 -0.62
CA MET A 21 -11.83 -0.68 -1.36
C MET A 21 -12.32 0.09 -2.60
N GLU A 22 -12.47 1.41 -2.49
CA GLU A 22 -12.88 2.26 -3.62
C GLU A 22 -11.78 2.35 -4.69
N ILE A 23 -10.52 2.43 -4.25
CA ILE A 23 -9.36 2.38 -5.15
C ILE A 23 -9.32 1.03 -5.87
N MET A 24 -9.49 -0.09 -5.17
CA MET A 24 -9.50 -1.43 -5.79
C MET A 24 -10.67 -1.61 -6.76
N ALA A 25 -11.87 -1.10 -6.43
CA ALA A 25 -13.03 -1.15 -7.33
C ALA A 25 -12.77 -0.35 -8.63
N THR A 26 -12.20 0.85 -8.49
CA THR A 26 -11.82 1.69 -9.63
C THR A 26 -10.73 1.03 -10.47
N ALA A 27 -9.70 0.48 -9.82
CA ALA A 27 -8.64 -0.27 -10.50
C ALA A 27 -9.21 -1.45 -11.30
N SER A 28 -10.10 -2.24 -10.70
CA SER A 28 -10.75 -3.36 -11.39
C SER A 28 -11.51 -2.91 -12.63
N LYS A 29 -12.25 -1.80 -12.55
CA LYS A 29 -12.98 -1.22 -13.70
C LYS A 29 -12.03 -0.78 -14.82
N VAL A 30 -11.00 0.01 -14.50
CA VAL A 30 -10.02 0.53 -15.46
C VAL A 30 -9.22 -0.60 -16.12
N LEU A 31 -8.81 -1.59 -15.32
CA LEU A 31 -8.02 -2.73 -15.79
C LEU A 31 -8.83 -3.66 -16.70
N LYS A 32 -10.15 -3.81 -16.49
CA LYS A 32 -11.04 -4.60 -17.36
C LYS A 32 -11.42 -3.90 -18.65
N ALA A 33 -11.75 -2.61 -18.61
CA ALA A 33 -12.30 -1.89 -19.76
C ALA A 33 -11.34 -1.79 -20.96
N ASN A 34 -10.02 -1.82 -20.71
CA ASN A 34 -9.01 -1.43 -21.69
C ASN A 34 -7.86 -2.46 -21.83
N ILE A 35 -8.15 -3.76 -21.75
CA ILE A 35 -7.13 -4.84 -21.66
C ILE A 35 -6.05 -4.82 -22.76
N LYS A 36 -6.37 -4.27 -23.95
CA LYS A 36 -5.46 -4.17 -25.10
C LYS A 36 -4.67 -2.86 -25.18
N LYS A 37 -4.94 -1.87 -24.32
CA LYS A 37 -4.28 -0.56 -24.32
C LYS A 37 -3.29 -0.43 -23.16
N ASN A 38 -2.18 0.27 -23.38
CA ASN A 38 -1.19 0.59 -22.35
C ASN A 38 -1.22 2.10 -22.07
N SER A 39 -2.25 2.58 -21.36
CA SER A 39 -2.41 3.98 -20.97
C SER A 39 -1.73 4.31 -19.63
N ALA A 40 -1.42 5.59 -19.40
CA ALA A 40 -0.93 6.08 -18.11
C ALA A 40 -1.89 5.76 -16.95
N GLU A 41 -3.19 5.94 -17.19
CA GLU A 41 -4.24 5.60 -16.23
C GLU A 41 -4.20 4.10 -15.85
N ARG A 42 -4.05 3.21 -16.83
CA ARG A 42 -3.93 1.76 -16.55
C ARG A 42 -2.67 1.42 -15.79
N ALA A 43 -1.54 2.04 -16.15
CA ALA A 43 -0.28 1.82 -15.43
C ALA A 43 -0.40 2.26 -13.96
N LEU A 44 -1.04 3.40 -13.70
CA LEU A 44 -1.29 3.90 -12.36
C LEU A 44 -2.21 2.96 -11.55
N PHE A 45 -3.36 2.57 -12.10
CA PHE A 45 -4.28 1.69 -11.41
C PHE A 45 -3.77 0.23 -11.29
N ALA A 46 -2.90 -0.23 -12.19
CA ALA A 46 -2.19 -1.49 -12.02
C ALA A 46 -1.24 -1.44 -10.81
N ARG A 47 -0.49 -0.34 -10.65
CA ARG A 47 0.36 -0.13 -9.47
C ARG A 47 -0.47 -0.14 -8.18
N TYR A 48 -1.59 0.59 -8.15
CA TYR A 48 -2.48 0.57 -6.99
C TYR A 48 -3.05 -0.82 -6.70
N ALA A 49 -3.49 -1.56 -7.72
CA ALA A 49 -4.02 -2.91 -7.52
C ALA A 49 -2.98 -3.87 -6.91
N ILE A 50 -1.75 -3.85 -7.42
CA ILE A 50 -0.65 -4.68 -6.88
C ILE A 50 -0.29 -4.24 -5.46
N HIS A 51 -0.21 -2.93 -5.20
CA HIS A 51 0.09 -2.40 -3.87
C HIS A 51 -0.95 -2.82 -2.83
N LEU A 52 -2.24 -2.62 -3.13
CA LEU A 52 -3.33 -3.01 -2.24
C LEU A 52 -3.44 -4.53 -2.06
N ALA A 53 -3.05 -5.31 -3.07
CA ALA A 53 -2.91 -6.76 -2.91
C ALA A 53 -1.75 -7.11 -1.96
N GLY A 54 -0.71 -6.29 -1.84
CA GLY A 54 0.30 -6.40 -0.78
C GLY A 54 -0.27 -6.03 0.58
N ASP A 55 -0.94 -4.87 0.68
CA ASP A 55 -1.48 -4.35 1.94
C ASP A 55 -2.48 -5.30 2.60
N ILE A 56 -3.33 -6.00 1.82
CA ILE A 56 -4.28 -6.97 2.40
C ILE A 56 -3.59 -8.19 3.05
N HIS A 57 -2.34 -8.49 2.65
CA HIS A 57 -1.53 -9.51 3.30
C HIS A 57 -0.75 -8.98 4.51
N GLN A 58 -0.68 -7.66 4.71
CA GLN A 58 -0.16 -7.03 5.92
C GLN A 58 -1.25 -7.12 7.00
N PRO A 59 -1.12 -7.98 8.03
CA PRO A 59 -2.20 -8.26 8.97
C PRO A 59 -2.77 -7.00 9.67
N LEU A 60 -1.90 -6.04 10.00
CA LEU A 60 -2.22 -4.82 10.71
C LEU A 60 -2.94 -3.76 9.86
N HIS A 61 -3.05 -3.94 8.55
CA HIS A 61 -3.87 -3.07 7.69
C HIS A 61 -5.37 -3.42 7.76
N SER A 62 -5.74 -4.52 8.42
CA SER A 62 -7.13 -5.01 8.48
C SER A 62 -7.62 -5.38 9.89
N VAL A 63 -6.86 -5.05 10.94
CA VAL A 63 -7.24 -5.35 12.33
C VAL A 63 -7.06 -4.13 13.25
N ALA A 64 -7.75 -4.14 14.38
CA ALA A 64 -7.53 -3.20 15.47
C ALA A 64 -7.75 -3.90 16.81
N LEU A 65 -6.86 -3.67 17.79
CA LEU A 65 -7.01 -4.14 19.16
C LEU A 65 -7.88 -3.17 19.97
N PHE A 66 -8.95 -3.68 20.57
CA PHE A 66 -9.80 -2.92 21.49
C PHE A 66 -9.67 -3.46 22.92
N ASN A 67 -9.36 -2.57 23.86
CA ASN A 67 -9.34 -2.89 25.30
C ASN A 67 -9.54 -1.60 26.13
N GLN A 68 -9.36 -1.67 27.45
CA GLN A 68 -9.51 -0.50 28.34
C GLN A 68 -8.51 0.62 28.01
N THR A 69 -7.32 0.29 27.51
CA THR A 69 -6.30 1.23 27.07
C THR A 69 -6.61 1.81 25.68
N PHE A 70 -7.19 1.00 24.79
CA PHE A 70 -7.50 1.32 23.40
C PHE A 70 -9.00 1.22 23.09
N PRO A 71 -9.86 2.10 23.67
CA PRO A 71 -11.31 2.03 23.46
C PRO A 71 -11.72 2.34 22.01
N LYS A 72 -10.85 2.99 21.22
CA LYS A 72 -11.08 3.33 19.80
C LYS A 72 -10.24 2.50 18.84
N GLY A 73 -9.62 1.42 19.33
CA GLY A 73 -8.64 0.65 18.57
C GLY A 73 -7.21 1.16 18.78
N ASP A 74 -6.23 0.32 18.46
CA ASP A 74 -4.78 0.60 18.55
C ASP A 74 -4.19 1.16 17.25
N ILE A 75 -5.07 1.60 16.33
CA ILE A 75 -4.70 2.17 15.03
C ILE A 75 -3.88 1.15 14.21
N GLY A 76 -4.33 -0.11 14.22
CA GLY A 76 -3.67 -1.20 13.49
C GLY A 76 -2.25 -1.43 14.00
N GLY A 77 -2.04 -1.51 15.32
CA GLY A 77 -0.71 -1.67 15.88
C GLY A 77 0.16 -0.40 15.94
N ASN A 78 -0.27 0.75 15.39
CA ASN A 78 0.53 1.98 15.46
C ASN A 78 0.71 2.50 16.89
N ALA A 79 -0.17 2.14 17.82
CA ALA A 79 -0.03 2.50 19.23
C ALA A 79 0.98 1.61 20.01
N HIS A 80 1.60 0.63 19.34
CA HIS A 80 2.49 -0.35 19.96
C HIS A 80 3.94 -0.22 19.46
N HIS A 81 4.87 -0.68 20.30
CA HIS A 81 6.29 -0.80 19.96
C HIS A 81 6.75 -2.24 20.21
N VAL A 82 7.70 -2.70 19.40
CA VAL A 82 8.39 -3.98 19.57
C VAL A 82 9.87 -3.75 19.88
N THR A 83 10.42 -4.59 20.75
CA THR A 83 11.86 -4.65 21.00
C THR A 83 12.46 -5.72 20.09
N LEU A 84 13.43 -5.32 19.27
CA LEU A 84 14.14 -6.20 18.35
C LEU A 84 15.27 -6.95 19.08
N THR A 85 15.81 -7.98 18.44
CA THR A 85 16.88 -8.83 19.02
C THR A 85 18.17 -8.07 19.29
N ASN A 86 18.43 -6.97 18.59
CA ASN A 86 19.57 -6.08 18.82
C ASN A 86 19.32 -5.05 19.95
N GLY A 87 18.19 -5.14 20.64
CA GLY A 87 17.80 -4.23 21.73
C GLY A 87 17.21 -2.89 21.28
N SER A 88 17.15 -2.61 19.98
CA SER A 88 16.45 -1.41 19.50
C SER A 88 14.94 -1.59 19.57
N THR A 89 14.20 -0.48 19.53
CA THR A 89 12.75 -0.50 19.47
C THR A 89 12.27 0.03 18.12
N SER A 90 11.14 -0.49 17.66
CA SER A 90 10.47 -0.02 16.44
C SER A 90 8.97 0.05 16.67
N ASN A 91 8.29 0.93 15.94
CA ASN A 91 6.84 0.93 15.90
C ASN A 91 6.33 -0.41 15.36
N PHE A 92 5.34 -1.01 16.01
CA PHE A 92 4.89 -2.35 15.66
C PHE A 92 4.29 -2.41 14.24
N HIS A 93 3.48 -1.42 13.86
CA HIS A 93 2.92 -1.33 12.51
C HIS A 93 4.02 -1.21 11.46
N ALA A 94 4.92 -0.23 11.62
CA ALA A 94 6.00 0.01 10.69
C ALA A 94 6.97 -1.19 10.56
N TYR A 95 7.18 -1.93 11.66
CA TYR A 95 7.97 -3.16 11.65
C TYR A 95 7.34 -4.24 10.75
N TRP A 96 6.02 -4.39 10.78
CA TRP A 96 5.30 -5.31 9.90
C TRP A 96 5.19 -4.82 8.46
N ASP A 97 5.00 -3.51 8.24
CA ASP A 97 5.09 -2.90 6.90
C ASP A 97 6.42 -3.22 6.22
N ALA A 98 7.49 -3.29 7.02
CA ALA A 98 8.82 -3.65 6.56
C ALA A 98 9.04 -5.16 6.35
N GLY A 99 7.99 -6.00 6.46
CA GLY A 99 8.12 -7.44 6.40
C GLY A 99 9.08 -7.97 7.46
N ALA A 100 8.98 -7.44 8.69
CA ALA A 100 9.90 -7.74 9.79
C ALA A 100 11.38 -7.43 9.49
N TYR A 101 11.64 -6.51 8.55
CA TYR A 101 12.94 -6.22 7.93
C TYR A 101 13.57 -7.38 7.13
N LEU A 102 12.85 -8.49 6.95
CA LEU A 102 13.33 -9.65 6.19
C LEU A 102 13.18 -9.43 4.68
N LEU A 103 12.13 -8.73 4.27
CA LEU A 103 11.81 -8.47 2.86
C LEU A 103 12.46 -7.20 2.31
N GLN A 104 13.05 -6.37 3.19
CA GLN A 104 13.71 -5.12 2.81
C GLN A 104 15.18 -5.31 2.42
N ASN A 105 15.77 -6.48 2.65
CA ASN A 105 17.18 -6.75 2.39
C ASN A 105 17.44 -7.36 1.00
N ASP A 106 16.43 -7.36 0.12
CA ASP A 106 16.60 -7.83 -1.23
C ASP A 106 17.30 -6.76 -2.07
N SER A 107 18.54 -7.06 -2.51
CA SER A 107 19.44 -6.21 -3.31
C SER A 107 18.93 -5.86 -4.73
N TRP A 108 17.62 -5.82 -4.97
CA TRP A 108 17.08 -5.39 -6.24
C TRP A 108 17.11 -3.87 -6.30
N TYR A 109 18.22 -3.34 -6.81
CA TYR A 109 18.27 -2.02 -7.39
C TYR A 109 17.19 -1.94 -8.49
N ILE A 110 16.00 -1.43 -8.14
CA ILE A 110 15.10 -0.91 -9.15
C ILE A 110 15.77 0.37 -9.64
N VAL A 111 16.55 0.24 -10.69
CA VAL A 111 17.01 1.38 -11.48
C VAL A 111 15.74 1.95 -12.11
N SER A 112 15.23 3.05 -11.55
CA SER A 112 14.23 3.85 -12.27
C SER A 112 14.86 4.27 -13.60
N PRO A 113 14.21 4.00 -14.75
CA PRO A 113 14.61 4.62 -16.02
C PRO A 113 14.41 6.14 -15.99
#